data_AF-A0A7C0VPG8-F1
#
_entry.id   AF-A0A7C0VPG8-F1
#
_cell.length_a   1.000
_cell.length_b   1.000
_cell.length_c   1.000
_cell.angle_alpha   90.00
_cell.angle_beta   90.00
_cell.angle_gamma   90.00
#
_symmetry.space_group_name_H-M   'P 1'
#
loop_
_entity.id
_entity.type
_entity.pdbx_description
1 polymer ?
#
loop_
_entity_poly.entity_id
_entity_poly.type
_entity_poly.pdbx_seq_one_letter_code
_entity_poly.pdbx_strand_id
1 'polypeptide(L)'
;MKKVAIPVVNGKLGENLDQCTCCIIFEIDGKDIRGAMIRIPPHQHRQKLPEWASEQGITDIIANHASQELIRRLTSEKVHCFVGIHIQPPEEIMEKFLNGHLKPDPDEL
;
A
#
# COMPACT_ATOMS: atom_id res chain seq x y z
N MET A 1 8.69 14.69 1.49
CA MET A 1 8.29 13.52 2.31
C MET A 1 7.15 12.81 1.61
N LYS A 2 7.22 11.48 1.52
CA LYS A 2 6.18 10.62 0.94
C LYS A 2 5.64 9.68 2.01
N LYS A 3 4.42 9.19 1.82
CA LYS A 3 3.82 8.18 2.70
C LYS A 3 3.41 6.98 1.87
N VAL A 4 4.01 5.83 2.18
CA VAL A 4 3.77 4.57 1.48
C VAL A 4 2.98 3.66 2.39
N ALA A 5 1.83 3.17 1.94
CA ALA A 5 1.01 2.27 2.72
C ALA A 5 1.08 0.83 2.20
N ILE A 6 1.19 -0.11 3.13
CA ILE A 6 1.23 -1.54 2.86
C ILE A 6 0.11 -2.21 3.66
N PRO A 7 -0.92 -2.81 3.02
CA PRO A 7 -1.89 -3.64 3.71
C PRO A 7 -1.18 -4.86 4.28
N VAL A 8 -1.44 -5.18 5.54
CA VAL A 8 -0.77 -6.28 6.23
C VAL A 8 -1.77 -7.27 6.84
N VAL A 9 -1.44 -8.55 6.69
CA VAL A 9 -2.15 -9.68 7.31
C VAL A 9 -1.08 -10.60 7.89
N ASN A 10 -1.19 -10.92 9.19
CA ASN A 10 -0.24 -11.80 9.90
C ASN A 10 1.24 -11.41 9.72
N GLY A 11 1.54 -10.10 9.71
CA GLY A 11 2.91 -9.57 9.59
C GLY A 11 3.50 -9.60 8.18
N LYS A 12 2.72 -9.94 7.14
CA LYS A 12 3.12 -9.91 5.74
C LYS A 12 2.15 -9.07 4.91
N LEU A 13 2.52 -8.78 3.67
CA LEU A 13 1.63 -8.15 2.69
C LEU A 13 0.28 -8.89 2.62
N GLY A 14 -0.81 -8.13 2.66
CA GLY A 14 -2.15 -8.66 2.42
C GLY A 14 -2.36 -9.03 0.96
N GLU A 15 -3.01 -10.16 0.73
CA GLU A 15 -3.35 -10.65 -0.62
C GLU A 15 -4.23 -9.66 -1.38
N ASN A 16 -5.30 -9.16 -0.75
CA ASN A 16 -6.29 -8.30 -1.41
C ASN A 16 -6.41 -6.96 -0.70
N LEU A 17 -6.08 -5.87 -1.41
CA LEU A 17 -6.24 -4.50 -0.90
C LEU A 17 -7.70 -4.19 -0.56
N ASP A 18 -8.63 -4.71 -1.36
CA ASP A 18 -10.08 -4.58 -1.15
C ASP A 18 -10.56 -5.18 0.19
N GLN A 19 -9.74 -6.01 0.84
CA GLN A 19 -10.01 -6.63 2.13
C GLN A 19 -9.01 -6.15 3.22
N CYS A 20 -8.28 -5.04 3.01
CA CYS A 20 -7.36 -4.49 4.03
C CYS A 20 -8.15 -4.18 5.30
N THR A 21 -7.76 -4.84 6.40
CA THR A 21 -8.22 -4.53 7.76
C THR A 21 -7.16 -3.79 8.56
N CYS A 22 -5.91 -3.81 8.11
CA CYS A 22 -4.78 -3.19 8.77
C CYS A 22 -3.75 -2.81 7.71
N CYS A 23 -3.26 -1.58 7.76
CA CYS A 23 -2.34 -1.04 6.79
C CYS A 23 -1.19 -0.32 7.56
N ILE A 24 0.07 -0.64 7.25
CA ILE A 24 1.25 0.05 7.80
C ILE A 24 1.59 1.21 6.87
N ILE A 25 1.69 2.42 7.43
CA ILE A 25 2.07 3.63 6.70
C ILE A 25 3.51 3.98 7.05
N PHE A 26 4.39 3.92 6.07
CA PHE A 26 5.79 4.32 6.16
C PHE A 26 5.94 5.77 5.72
N GLU A 27 6.54 6.59 6.57
CA GLU A 27 6.95 7.95 6.22
C GLU A 27 8.37 7.92 5.71
N ILE A 28 8.59 8.37 4.48
CA ILE A 28 9.89 8.32 3.82
C ILE A 28 10.34 9.70 3.34
N ASP A 29 11.64 9.91 3.39
CA ASP A 29 12.31 11.11 2.93
C ASP A 29 13.51 10.72 2.06
N GLY A 30 13.31 10.74 0.74
CA GLY A 30 14.26 10.15 -0.20
C GLY A 30 14.32 8.62 -0.04
N LYS A 31 15.46 8.11 0.45
CA LYS A 31 15.68 6.68 0.73
C LYS A 31 15.58 6.33 2.22
N ASP A 32 15.39 7.33 3.09
CA ASP A 32 15.34 7.11 4.53
C ASP A 32 13.90 6.90 5.00
N ILE A 33 13.67 5.86 5.81
CA ILE A 33 12.42 5.68 6.55
C ILE A 33 12.49 6.54 7.82
N ARG A 34 11.62 7.54 7.92
CA ARG A 34 11.53 8.44 9.09
C ARG A 34 10.66 7.86 10.19
N GLY A 35 9.71 7.00 9.83
CA GLY A 35 8.85 6.31 10.79
C GLY A 35 7.87 5.37 10.11
N ALA A 36 7.22 4.54 10.91
CA ALA A 36 6.13 3.68 10.48
C ALA A 36 5.01 3.73 11.52
N MET A 37 3.77 3.75 11.05
CA MET A 37 2.60 3.71 11.92
C MET A 37 1.57 2.72 11.39
N ILE A 38 0.98 1.94 12.29
CA ILE A 38 -0.11 1.03 11.96
C ILE A 38 -1.42 1.83 12.00
N ARG A 39 -2.19 1.77 10.91
CA ARG A 39 -3.52 2.36 10.83
C ARG A 39 -4.53 1.34 10.34
N ILE A 40 -5.71 1.41 10.92
CA ILE A 40 -6.85 0.58 10.54
C ILE A 40 -7.75 1.46 9.67
N PRO A 41 -7.94 1.14 8.37
CA PRO A 41 -8.89 1.86 7.55
C PRO A 41 -10.32 1.66 8.10
N PRO A 42 -11.25 2.61 7.90
CA PRO A 42 -12.59 2.53 8.47
C PRO A 42 -13.30 1.22 8.04
N HIS A 43 -13.52 0.31 8.99
CA HIS A 43 -14.04 -1.04 8.76
C HIS A 43 -15.34 -1.11 7.93
N GLN A 44 -16.19 -0.08 7.99
CA GLN A 44 -17.53 -0.12 7.39
C GLN A 44 -17.61 0.33 5.93
N HIS A 45 -16.55 0.90 5.35
CA HIS A 45 -16.65 1.44 3.99
C HIS A 45 -15.39 1.22 3.18
N ARG A 46 -15.33 0.09 2.44
CA ARG A 46 -14.41 -0.10 1.29
C ARG A 46 -14.47 1.10 0.32
N GLN A 47 -15.63 1.75 0.24
CA GLN A 47 -15.80 2.98 -0.53
C GLN A 47 -14.99 4.17 0.00
N LYS A 48 -14.57 4.18 1.26
CA LYS A 48 -13.81 5.30 1.84
C LYS A 48 -12.31 5.05 1.84
N LEU A 49 -11.82 3.92 1.33
CA LEU A 49 -10.37 3.67 1.28
C LEU A 49 -9.62 4.75 0.48
N PRO A 50 -10.12 5.22 -0.69
CA PRO A 50 -9.45 6.29 -1.43
C PRO A 50 -9.43 7.62 -0.66
N GLU A 51 -10.58 8.03 -0.12
CA GLU A 51 -10.70 9.25 0.69
C GLU A 51 -9.79 9.19 1.92
N TRP A 52 -9.82 8.07 2.64
CA TRP A 52 -8.97 7.82 3.80
C TRP A 52 -7.48 7.88 3.45
N ALA A 53 -7.09 7.30 2.31
CA ALA A 53 -5.69 7.35 1.87
C ALA A 53 -5.24 8.80 1.60
N SER A 54 -6.09 9.58 0.93
CA SER A 54 -5.89 11.01 0.69
C SER A 54 -5.79 11.80 2.01
N GLU A 55 -6.70 11.57 2.96
CA GLU A 55 -6.70 12.19 4.29
C GLU A 55 -5.43 11.87 5.11
N GLN A 56 -4.93 10.63 5.03
CA GLN A 56 -3.68 10.25 5.69
C GLN A 56 -2.44 10.84 4.99
N GLY A 57 -2.59 11.42 3.79
CA GLY A 57 -1.52 11.92 2.94
C GLY A 57 -0.70 10.82 2.28
N ILE A 58 -1.30 9.64 2.07
CA ILE A 58 -0.67 8.49 1.41
C ILE A 58 -0.48 8.82 -0.07
N THR A 59 0.72 8.64 -0.57
CA THR A 59 1.06 8.89 -1.98
C THR A 59 1.11 7.61 -2.79
N ASP A 60 1.51 6.50 -2.15
CA ASP A 60 1.74 5.23 -2.79
C ASP A 60 1.18 4.10 -1.92
N ILE A 61 0.48 3.13 -2.53
CA ILE A 61 0.00 1.91 -1.88
C ILE A 61 0.63 0.72 -2.60
N ILE A 62 1.17 -0.23 -1.83
CA ILE A 62 1.75 -1.45 -2.37
C ILE A 62 0.88 -2.63 -1.94
N ALA A 63 0.36 -3.40 -2.88
CA ALA A 63 -0.52 -4.54 -2.64
C ALA A 63 -0.17 -5.72 -3.55
N ASN A 64 -0.62 -6.91 -3.17
CA ASN A 64 -0.55 -8.08 -4.05
C ASN A 64 -1.67 -8.00 -5.11
N HIS A 65 -2.93 -7.89 -4.69
CA HIS A 65 -4.07 -7.75 -5.58
C HIS A 65 -4.93 -6.52 -5.22
N ALA A 66 -5.51 -5.86 -6.23
CA ALA A 66 -6.53 -4.84 -6.06
C ALA A 66 -7.50 -4.81 -7.25
N SER A 67 -8.79 -4.58 -6.99
CA SER A 67 -9.78 -4.46 -8.06
C SER A 67 -9.52 -3.23 -8.95
N GLN A 68 -9.82 -3.34 -10.26
CA GLN A 68 -9.64 -2.22 -11.19
C GLN A 68 -10.46 -0.98 -10.80
N GLU A 69 -11.65 -1.19 -10.22
CA GLU A 69 -12.46 -0.09 -9.71
C GLU A 69 -11.73 0.65 -8.58
N LEU A 70 -11.17 -0.08 -7.61
CA LEU A 70 -10.45 0.51 -6.50
C LEU A 70 -9.20 1.27 -6.97
N ILE A 71 -8.42 0.69 -7.89
CA ILE A 71 -7.24 1.34 -8.49
C ILE A 71 -7.63 2.65 -9.17
N ARG A 72 -8.74 2.68 -9.93
CA ARG A 72 -9.23 3.90 -10.59
C ARG A 72 -9.56 5.00 -9.58
N ARG A 73 -10.18 4.63 -8.46
CA ARG A 73 -10.56 5.58 -7.41
C ARG A 73 -9.38 6.09 -6.59
N LEU A 74 -8.40 5.23 -6.32
CA LEU A 74 -7.14 5.66 -5.71
C LEU A 74 -6.38 6.61 -6.62
N THR A 75 -6.33 6.29 -7.92
CA THR A 75 -5.75 7.18 -8.93
C THR A 75 -6.45 8.54 -8.99
N SER A 76 -7.78 8.62 -8.87
CA SER A 76 -8.49 9.91 -8.83
C SER A 76 -8.14 10.75 -7.61
N GLU A 77 -7.78 10.10 -6.50
CA GLU A 77 -7.25 10.73 -5.29
C GLU A 77 -5.73 11.00 -5.34
N LYS A 78 -5.10 10.82 -6.51
CA LYS A 78 -3.64 10.97 -6.72
C LYS A 78 -2.79 9.99 -5.90
N VAL A 79 -3.36 8.83 -5.56
CA VAL A 79 -2.68 7.74 -4.86
C VAL A 79 -2.26 6.69 -5.89
N HIS A 80 -0.95 6.44 -6.00
CA HIS A 80 -0.43 5.41 -6.89
C HIS A 80 -0.55 4.02 -6.26
N CYS A 81 -0.90 3.02 -7.06
CA CYS A 81 -1.00 1.64 -6.61
C CYS A 81 0.02 0.77 -7.32
N PHE A 82 0.87 0.09 -6.56
CA PHE A 82 1.74 -0.99 -7.03
C PHE A 82 1.05 -2.31 -6.71
N VAL A 83 0.61 -3.01 -7.74
CA VAL A 83 -0.09 -4.29 -7.63
C VAL A 83 0.75 -5.41 -8.25
N GLY A 84 0.44 -6.66 -7.88
CA GLY A 84 1.18 -7.85 -8.25
C GLY A 84 2.43 -8.07 -7.40
N ILE A 85 2.58 -7.42 -6.24
CA ILE A 85 3.79 -7.59 -5.43
C ILE A 85 3.73 -8.90 -4.64
N HIS A 86 4.83 -9.66 -4.68
CA HIS A 86 4.97 -10.91 -3.94
C HIS A 86 4.73 -10.73 -2.44
N ILE A 87 4.03 -11.69 -1.82
CA ILE A 87 3.68 -11.66 -0.40
C ILE A 87 4.92 -11.88 0.46
N GLN A 88 5.39 -10.82 1.09
CA GLN A 88 6.58 -10.82 1.95
C GLN A 88 6.41 -9.81 3.09
N PRO A 89 7.34 -9.76 4.06
CA PRO A 89 7.32 -8.76 5.13
C PRO A 89 7.34 -7.32 4.56
N PRO A 90 6.63 -6.38 5.19
CA PRO A 90 6.54 -5.00 4.70
C PRO A 90 7.91 -4.29 4.66
N GLU A 91 8.85 -4.67 5.53
CA GLU A 91 10.21 -4.14 5.55
C GLU A 91 10.99 -4.51 4.27
N GLU A 92 10.89 -5.77 3.82
CA GLU A 92 11.52 -6.25 2.57
C GLU A 92 10.93 -5.56 1.34
N ILE A 93 9.61 -5.32 1.36
CA ILE A 93 8.92 -4.55 0.31
C ILE A 93 9.44 -3.13 0.25
N MET A 94 9.54 -2.48 1.42
CA MET A 94 10.05 -1.10 1.51
C MET A 94 11.50 -1.01 1.04
N GLU A 95 12.36 -1.97 1.37
CA GLU A 95 13.74 -1.99 0.86
C GLU A 95 13.77 -2.03 -0.67
N LYS A 96 12.97 -2.90 -1.29
CA LYS A 96 12.86 -2.99 -2.76
C LYS A 96 12.28 -1.72 -3.36
N PHE A 97 11.27 -1.12 -2.73
CA PHE A 97 10.65 0.14 -3.16
C PHE A 97 11.64 1.30 -3.15
N LEU A 98 12.37 1.49 -2.05
CA LEU A 98 13.34 2.58 -1.87
C LEU A 98 14.54 2.47 -2.82
N ASN A 99 14.90 1.25 -3.22
CA ASN A 99 15.95 1.00 -4.19
C ASN A 99 15.46 1.01 -5.66
N GLY A 100 14.16 1.20 -5.90
CA GLY A 100 13.60 1.17 -7.26
C GLY A 100 13.61 -0.23 -7.90
N HIS A 101 13.64 -1.26 -7.08
CA HIS A 101 13.65 -2.67 -7.48
C HIS A 101 12.30 -3.37 -7.24
N LEU A 102 11.27 -2.63 -6.83
CA LEU A 102 9.93 -3.18 -6.67
C LEU A 102 9.38 -3.58 -8.05
N LYS A 103 9.06 -4.87 -8.20
CA LYS A 103 8.53 -5.45 -9.44
C LYS A 103 7.33 -6.35 -9.13
N PRO A 104 6.34 -6.40 -10.03
CA PRO A 104 5.30 -7.41 -9.98
C PRO A 104 5.90 -8.81 -10.10
N ASP A 105 5.27 -9.78 -9.45
CA ASP A 105 5.58 -11.19 -9.57
C ASP A 105 5.20 -11.65 -10.99
N PRO A 106 6.14 -12.23 -11.77
CA PRO A 106 5.86 -12.67 -13.13
C PRO A 106 4.81 -13.79 -13.22
N ASP A 107 4.54 -14.53 -12.13
CA ASP A 107 3.59 -15.64 -12.10
C ASP A 107 2.13 -15.21 -11.81
N GLU A 108 1.88 -13.92 -11.53
CA GLU A 108 0.53 -13.39 -11.23
C GLU A 108 -0.07 -12.47 -12.32
N LEU A 109 0.49 -12.51 -13.54
CA LEU A 109 0.00 -11.78 -14.73
C LEU A 109 -0.88 -12.62 -15.64
#